data_AF-A0A6I4STX0-F1
#
_entry.id   AF-A0A6I4STX0-F1
#
_cell.length_a   1.000
_cell.length_b   1.000
_cell.length_c   1.000
_cell.angle_alpha   90.00
_cell.angle_beta   90.00
_cell.angle_gamma   90.00
#
_symmetry.space_group_name_H-M   'P 1'
#
loop_
_entity.id
_entity.type
_entity.pdbx_description
1 polymer ?
#
loop_
_entity_poly.entity_id
_entity_poly.type
_entity_poly.pdbx_seq_one_letter_code
_entity_poly.pdbx_strand_id
1 'polypeptide(L)'
;MKVVALLPALALVAACSQGAREEDQLTVHDVMVEQIDGNADPIWEITNTALDDTAAIDPARMTDEQWAEVEKRALGVKAGAATLAAMQKLVVIKAGEKISDQDVEGGSSPEKVQGHLDAAPDDFRQFAGVLEAHMGDLATAARNHDAAAATPLVDQLDGVCESCHLEFWYPEQKAVVESIRQKNGDDPTT
;
A
#
# COMPACT_ATOMS: atom_id res chain seq x y z
N MET A 1 -9.15 -7.62 77.59
CA MET A 1 -10.01 -7.66 76.39
C MET A 1 -9.42 -6.73 75.34
N LYS A 2 -9.14 -7.27 74.14
CA LYS A 2 -8.67 -6.57 72.94
C LYS A 2 -9.83 -5.83 72.26
N VAL A 3 -9.62 -4.61 71.74
CA VAL A 3 -10.23 -4.05 70.50
C VAL A 3 -9.36 -2.86 70.06
N VAL A 4 -8.43 -3.03 69.10
CA VAL A 4 -8.51 -2.81 67.64
C VAL A 4 -8.38 -1.33 67.22
N ALA A 5 -7.35 -1.10 66.40
CA ALA A 5 -6.91 0.15 65.80
C ALA A 5 -7.71 0.55 64.55
N LEU A 6 -7.65 1.83 64.18
CA LEU A 6 -7.97 2.31 62.82
C LEU A 6 -7.03 3.46 62.44
N LEU A 7 -6.13 3.15 61.49
CA LEU A 7 -5.34 4.09 60.70
C LEU A 7 -6.13 4.44 59.41
N PRO A 8 -6.18 5.69 58.96
CA PRO A 8 -6.65 6.00 57.62
C PRO A 8 -5.51 5.79 56.61
N ALA A 9 -5.74 4.89 55.66
CA ALA A 9 -4.88 4.66 54.51
C ALA A 9 -5.05 5.81 53.49
N LEU A 10 -3.96 6.52 53.18
CA LEU A 10 -3.87 7.38 52.01
C LEU A 10 -3.73 6.48 50.77
N ALA A 11 -4.78 6.44 49.94
CA ALA A 11 -4.73 5.78 48.64
C ALA A 11 -3.93 6.65 47.65
N LEU A 12 -2.70 6.23 47.33
CA LEU A 12 -2.02 6.67 46.11
C LEU A 12 -2.72 6.04 44.91
N VAL A 13 -3.41 6.86 44.13
CA VAL A 13 -3.98 6.46 42.85
C VAL A 13 -2.81 6.34 41.86
N ALA A 14 -2.50 5.11 41.45
CA ALA A 14 -1.52 4.82 40.41
C ALA A 14 -2.05 5.29 39.05
N ALA A 15 -1.57 6.44 38.57
CA ALA A 15 -1.80 6.94 37.23
C ALA A 15 -0.55 6.71 36.37
N CYS A 16 -0.32 5.46 35.96
CA CYS A 16 0.74 5.10 35.00
C CYS A 16 0.24 3.95 34.12
N SER A 17 -0.74 4.21 33.26
CA SER A 17 -1.13 3.24 32.22
C SER A 17 -1.72 3.93 30.97
N GLN A 18 -1.15 5.09 30.60
CA GLN A 18 -1.39 5.74 29.31
C GLN A 18 -0.18 5.64 28.36
N GLY A 19 0.73 4.70 28.62
CA GLY A 19 1.93 4.46 27.82
C GLY A 19 1.90 3.08 27.14
N ALA A 20 0.73 2.60 26.74
CA ALA A 20 0.63 1.47 25.82
C ALA A 20 1.09 1.95 24.43
N ARG A 21 2.41 2.07 24.32
CA ARG A 21 3.33 1.99 23.18
C ARG A 21 2.78 2.45 21.82
N GLU A 22 3.03 3.72 21.51
CA GLU A 22 2.98 4.28 20.15
C GLU A 22 3.89 3.51 19.16
N GLU A 23 4.87 2.73 19.65
CA GLU A 23 5.77 1.92 18.80
C GLU A 23 5.17 0.62 18.23
N ASP A 24 4.05 0.10 18.76
CA ASP A 24 3.44 -1.15 18.25
C ASP A 24 2.30 -0.90 17.25
N GLN A 25 2.06 0.36 16.86
CA GLN A 25 1.02 0.69 15.90
C GLN A 25 1.50 0.37 14.47
N LEU A 26 0.73 -0.43 13.73
CA LEU A 26 0.91 -0.63 12.29
C LEU A 26 0.71 0.70 11.55
N THR A 27 1.68 1.08 10.72
CA THR A 27 1.65 2.32 9.94
C THR A 27 1.37 2.05 8.47
N VAL A 28 0.99 3.10 7.72
CA VAL A 28 0.81 3.01 6.27
C VAL A 28 2.11 2.59 5.61
N HIS A 29 3.24 3.15 6.04
CA HIS A 29 4.58 2.80 5.58
C HIS A 29 4.89 1.30 5.78
N ASP A 30 4.59 0.73 6.96
CA ASP A 30 4.82 -0.69 7.22
C ASP A 30 4.06 -1.58 6.21
N VAL A 31 2.78 -1.27 5.97
CA VAL A 31 1.96 -2.03 5.01
C VAL A 31 2.45 -1.84 3.58
N MET A 32 2.79 -0.61 3.21
CA MET A 32 3.30 -0.29 1.87
C MET A 32 4.60 -1.04 1.57
N VAL A 33 5.59 -0.99 2.47
CA VAL A 33 6.90 -1.63 2.23
C VAL A 33 6.80 -3.15 2.33
N GLU A 34 6.17 -3.68 3.38
CA GLU A 34 6.24 -5.12 3.67
C GLU A 34 5.23 -5.94 2.86
N GLN A 35 4.04 -5.40 2.60
CA GLN A 35 2.94 -6.16 2.00
C GLN A 35 2.64 -5.76 0.57
N ILE A 36 2.76 -4.48 0.22
CA ILE A 36 2.47 -4.01 -1.14
C ILE A 36 3.74 -4.11 -1.99
N ASP A 37 4.75 -3.31 -1.70
CA ASP A 37 6.00 -3.22 -2.47
C ASP A 37 6.71 -4.58 -2.54
N GLY A 38 6.94 -5.21 -1.38
CA GLY A 38 7.56 -6.53 -1.29
C GLY A 38 6.81 -7.67 -2.00
N ASN A 39 5.58 -7.45 -2.47
CA ASN A 39 4.86 -8.40 -3.32
C ASN A 39 4.63 -7.89 -4.75
N ALA A 40 4.53 -6.58 -4.99
CA ALA A 40 4.34 -6.02 -6.32
C ALA A 40 5.61 -6.17 -7.19
N ASP A 41 6.78 -5.84 -6.65
CA ASP A 41 8.06 -5.92 -7.37
C ASP A 41 8.30 -7.30 -8.02
N PRO A 42 8.17 -8.42 -7.27
CA PRO A 42 8.30 -9.76 -7.85
C PRO A 42 7.31 -10.08 -8.98
N ILE A 43 6.14 -9.45 -9.03
CA ILE A 43 5.17 -9.67 -10.12
C ILE A 43 5.80 -9.22 -11.43
N TRP A 44 6.30 -7.98 -11.50
CA TRP A 44 6.96 -7.48 -12.71
C TRP A 44 8.23 -8.26 -13.04
N GLU A 45 9.03 -8.64 -12.04
CA GLU A 45 10.22 -9.48 -12.28
C GLU A 45 9.86 -10.80 -12.98
N ILE A 46 8.77 -11.44 -12.57
CA ILE A 46 8.32 -12.69 -13.18
C ILE A 46 7.74 -12.43 -14.58
N THR A 47 6.78 -11.52 -14.70
CA THR A 47 6.01 -11.32 -15.94
C THR A 47 6.86 -10.73 -17.06
N ASN A 48 7.80 -9.83 -16.74
CA ASN A 48 8.70 -9.23 -17.73
C ASN A 48 9.61 -10.26 -18.42
N THR A 49 9.96 -11.35 -17.74
CA THR A 49 10.75 -12.44 -18.36
C THR A 49 9.96 -13.28 -19.35
N ALA A 50 8.62 -13.20 -19.30
CA ALA A 50 7.70 -13.95 -20.13
C ALA A 50 7.10 -13.13 -21.29
N LEU A 51 7.45 -11.85 -21.46
CA LEU A 51 6.89 -11.02 -22.53
C LEU A 51 7.35 -11.48 -23.92
N ASP A 52 6.42 -11.50 -24.88
CA ASP A 52 6.69 -11.67 -26.31
C ASP A 52 7.04 -10.35 -27.03
N ASP A 53 7.19 -10.41 -28.36
CA ASP A 53 7.55 -9.26 -29.20
C ASP A 53 6.44 -8.20 -29.28
N THR A 54 5.25 -8.48 -28.76
CA THR A 54 4.11 -7.55 -28.67
C THR A 54 3.95 -6.95 -27.26
N ALA A 55 4.89 -7.23 -26.36
CA ALA A 55 4.81 -6.90 -24.94
C ALA A 55 3.61 -7.55 -24.21
N ALA A 56 3.09 -8.67 -24.74
CA ALA A 56 2.11 -9.49 -24.03
C ALA A 56 2.81 -10.63 -23.30
N ILE A 57 2.23 -11.10 -22.19
CA ILE A 57 2.71 -12.30 -21.51
C ILE A 57 2.52 -13.50 -22.46
N ASP A 58 3.61 -14.19 -22.80
CA ASP A 58 3.54 -15.46 -23.50
C ASP A 58 3.34 -16.60 -22.48
N PRO A 59 2.17 -17.25 -22.44
CA PRO A 59 1.92 -18.34 -21.50
C PRO A 59 2.86 -19.53 -21.72
N ALA A 60 3.45 -19.71 -22.91
CA ALA A 60 4.43 -20.76 -23.17
C ALA A 60 5.80 -20.48 -22.54
N ARG A 61 6.05 -19.23 -22.10
CA ARG A 61 7.26 -18.80 -21.40
C ARG A 61 7.09 -18.73 -19.89
N MET A 62 5.90 -19.05 -19.37
CA MET A 62 5.62 -19.16 -17.94
C MET A 62 5.45 -20.61 -17.52
N THR A 63 6.14 -21.02 -16.45
CA THR A 63 5.87 -22.31 -15.80
C THR A 63 4.68 -22.20 -14.85
N ASP A 64 4.10 -23.35 -14.49
CA ASP A 64 3.03 -23.43 -13.49
C ASP A 64 3.46 -22.79 -12.15
N GLU A 65 4.72 -22.96 -11.75
CA GLU A 65 5.26 -22.33 -10.54
C GLU A 65 5.34 -20.80 -10.64
N GLN A 66 5.65 -20.26 -11.82
CA GLN A 66 5.67 -18.82 -12.04
C GLN A 66 4.25 -18.24 -11.98
N TRP A 67 3.27 -18.92 -12.57
CA TRP A 67 1.86 -18.54 -12.45
C TRP A 67 1.38 -18.57 -11.01
N ALA A 68 1.70 -19.64 -10.27
CA ALA A 68 1.35 -19.76 -8.85
C ALA A 68 2.03 -18.68 -7.99
N GLU A 69 3.27 -18.30 -8.31
CA GLU A 69 3.95 -17.22 -7.60
C GLU A 69 3.31 -15.86 -7.92
N VAL A 70 2.92 -15.57 -9.18
CA VAL A 70 2.15 -14.35 -9.51
C VAL A 70 0.82 -14.32 -8.75
N GLU A 71 0.05 -15.42 -8.71
CA GLU A 71 -1.19 -15.49 -7.92
C GLU A 71 -0.93 -15.16 -6.45
N LYS A 72 0.06 -15.82 -5.84
CA LYS A 72 0.41 -15.62 -4.43
C LYS A 72 0.83 -14.19 -4.14
N ARG A 73 1.64 -13.58 -5.00
CA ARG A 73 2.10 -12.20 -4.85
C ARG A 73 0.94 -11.21 -5.02
N ALA A 74 0.08 -11.41 -6.02
CA ALA A 74 -1.10 -10.61 -6.21
C ALA A 74 -2.04 -10.68 -4.99
N LEU A 75 -2.24 -11.87 -4.40
CA LEU A 75 -2.97 -12.02 -3.14
C LEU A 75 -2.30 -11.32 -1.95
N GLY A 76 -0.96 -11.25 -1.92
CA GLY A 76 -0.21 -10.49 -0.93
C GLY A 76 -0.48 -8.99 -1.02
N VAL A 77 -0.36 -8.41 -2.22
CA VAL A 77 -0.69 -6.99 -2.45
C VAL A 77 -2.16 -6.73 -2.13
N LYS A 78 -3.07 -7.62 -2.55
CA LYS A 78 -4.49 -7.55 -2.22
C LYS A 78 -4.73 -7.47 -0.71
N ALA A 79 -4.05 -8.30 0.08
CA ALA A 79 -4.18 -8.29 1.53
C ALA A 79 -3.63 -7.00 2.15
N GLY A 80 -2.53 -6.46 1.64
CA GLY A 80 -1.98 -5.17 2.07
C GLY A 80 -2.94 -4.02 1.78
N ALA A 81 -3.51 -3.99 0.57
CA ALA A 81 -4.50 -3.00 0.15
C ALA A 81 -5.78 -3.05 1.02
N ALA A 82 -6.30 -4.26 1.29
CA ALA A 82 -7.43 -4.45 2.20
C ALA A 82 -7.11 -3.96 3.62
N THR A 83 -5.87 -4.18 4.09
CA THR A 83 -5.41 -3.70 5.38
C THR A 83 -5.45 -2.17 5.43
N LEU A 84 -4.88 -1.48 4.43
CA LEU A 84 -4.93 -0.02 4.31
C LEU A 84 -6.37 0.52 4.30
N ALA A 85 -7.25 -0.09 3.50
CA ALA A 85 -8.64 0.29 3.40
C ALA A 85 -9.40 0.16 4.74
N ALA A 86 -9.00 -0.79 5.58
CA ALA A 86 -9.61 -1.06 6.89
C ALA A 86 -9.00 -0.26 8.06
N MET A 87 -7.91 0.48 7.86
CA MET A 87 -7.28 1.25 8.93
C MET A 87 -8.20 2.37 9.43
N GLN A 88 -8.56 2.30 10.71
CA GLN A 88 -9.38 3.33 11.37
C GLN A 88 -8.62 4.65 11.57
N LYS A 89 -7.31 4.54 11.85
CA LYS A 89 -6.41 5.69 12.00
C LYS A 89 -5.25 5.49 11.04
N LEU A 90 -5.05 6.46 10.15
CA LEU A 90 -3.91 6.50 9.25
C LEU A 90 -2.76 7.19 9.97
N VAL A 91 -1.69 6.45 10.22
CA VAL A 91 -0.39 7.00 10.66
C VAL A 91 0.59 6.64 9.57
N VAL A 92 1.21 7.65 8.95
CA VAL A 92 2.11 7.45 7.80
C VAL A 92 3.27 6.55 8.19
N ILE A 93 3.97 6.89 9.26
CA ILE A 93 5.21 6.23 9.67
C ILE A 93 5.40 6.34 11.19
N LYS A 94 6.21 5.45 11.76
CA LYS A 94 6.54 5.47 13.18
C LYS A 94 7.41 6.70 13.51
N ALA A 95 7.29 7.19 14.74
CA ALA A 95 8.06 8.33 15.20
C ALA A 95 9.57 8.06 15.11
N GLY A 96 10.30 8.93 14.43
CA GLY A 96 11.76 8.83 14.27
C GLY A 96 12.23 7.97 13.10
N GLU A 97 11.33 7.34 12.36
CA GLU A 97 11.63 6.65 11.10
C GLU A 97 11.49 7.60 9.89
N LYS A 98 11.98 7.15 8.73
CA LYS A 98 11.98 7.92 7.47
C LYS A 98 11.25 7.17 6.36
N ILE A 99 10.49 7.91 5.56
CA ILE A 99 10.01 7.42 4.27
C ILE A 99 11.18 7.44 3.26
N SER A 100 11.13 6.57 2.25
CA SER A 100 12.25 6.27 1.34
C SER A 100 12.81 7.50 0.60
N ASP A 101 11.95 8.46 0.26
CA ASP A 101 12.26 9.62 -0.57
C ASP A 101 12.49 10.91 0.23
N GLN A 102 12.46 10.86 1.57
CA GLN A 102 12.48 12.05 2.42
C GLN A 102 13.68 12.98 2.18
N ASP A 103 14.84 12.43 1.83
CA ASP A 103 16.08 13.18 1.63
C ASP A 103 16.40 13.41 0.13
N VAL A 104 15.47 13.09 -0.77
CA VAL A 104 15.62 13.24 -2.23
C VAL A 104 15.05 14.58 -2.68
N GLU A 105 15.71 15.24 -3.64
CA GLU A 105 15.18 16.48 -4.23
C GLU A 105 13.82 16.21 -4.90
N GLY A 106 12.79 16.93 -4.47
CA GLY A 106 11.40 16.72 -4.94
C GLY A 106 10.66 15.60 -4.20
N GLY A 107 11.29 14.90 -3.26
CA GLY A 107 10.66 13.93 -2.37
C GLY A 107 9.73 14.57 -1.34
N SER A 108 8.85 13.75 -0.76
CA SER A 108 7.89 14.17 0.25
C SER A 108 8.46 14.07 1.66
N SER A 109 7.77 14.61 2.67
CA SER A 109 8.12 14.39 4.08
C SER A 109 7.00 13.64 4.79
N PRO A 110 7.28 12.86 5.85
CA PRO A 110 6.24 12.18 6.61
C PRO A 110 5.09 13.09 7.06
N GLU A 111 5.42 14.33 7.47
CA GLU A 111 4.44 15.32 7.93
C GLU A 111 3.54 15.82 6.80
N LYS A 112 4.10 15.99 5.59
CA LYS A 112 3.31 16.38 4.41
C LYS A 112 2.34 15.28 4.02
N VAL A 113 2.84 14.06 3.88
CA VAL A 113 2.01 12.89 3.55
C VAL A 113 0.93 12.69 4.60
N GLN A 114 1.26 12.84 5.90
CA GLN A 114 0.27 12.74 6.97
C GLN A 114 -0.81 13.80 6.82
N GLY A 115 -0.44 15.04 6.49
CA GLY A 115 -1.38 16.12 6.21
C GLY A 115 -2.32 15.81 5.04
N HIS A 116 -1.83 15.17 3.97
CA HIS A 116 -2.65 14.76 2.84
C HIS A 116 -3.62 13.63 3.21
N LEU A 117 -3.14 12.61 3.93
CA LEU A 117 -3.99 11.51 4.41
C LEU A 117 -5.06 12.00 5.40
N ASP A 118 -4.72 12.94 6.29
CA ASP A 118 -5.65 13.52 7.25
C ASP A 118 -6.73 14.37 6.55
N ALA A 119 -6.40 14.99 5.41
CA ALA A 119 -7.33 15.82 4.65
C ALA A 119 -8.35 14.99 3.84
N ALA A 120 -7.96 13.81 3.34
CA ALA A 120 -8.81 12.97 2.51
C ALA A 120 -8.67 11.46 2.82
N PRO A 121 -8.98 11.03 4.06
CA PRO A 121 -8.76 9.65 4.48
C PRO A 121 -9.72 8.65 3.82
N ASP A 122 -10.92 9.08 3.43
CA ASP A 122 -11.88 8.23 2.71
C ASP A 122 -11.43 7.98 1.27
N ASP A 123 -10.88 9.00 0.60
CA ASP A 123 -10.32 8.86 -0.76
C ASP A 123 -9.14 7.88 -0.74
N PHE A 124 -8.24 7.97 0.25
CA PHE A 124 -7.13 7.02 0.41
C PHE A 124 -7.64 5.57 0.53
N ARG A 125 -8.67 5.34 1.36
CA ARG A 125 -9.29 4.02 1.50
C ARG A 125 -9.93 3.56 0.20
N GLN A 126 -10.52 4.46 -0.58
CA GLN A 126 -11.07 4.15 -1.89
C GLN A 126 -9.97 3.71 -2.88
N PHE A 127 -8.85 4.42 -2.97
CA PHE A 127 -7.71 4.00 -3.80
C PHE A 127 -7.16 2.65 -3.37
N ALA A 128 -7.04 2.41 -2.06
CA ALA A 128 -6.66 1.10 -1.54
C ALA A 128 -7.65 0.00 -1.98
N GLY A 129 -8.97 0.28 -1.95
CA GLY A 129 -9.98 -0.65 -2.45
C GLY A 129 -9.90 -0.92 -3.96
N VAL A 130 -9.52 0.09 -4.76
CA VAL A 130 -9.27 -0.08 -6.20
C VAL A 130 -8.09 -1.03 -6.44
N LEU A 131 -6.97 -0.81 -5.74
CA LEU A 131 -5.82 -1.72 -5.80
C LEU A 131 -6.21 -3.13 -5.33
N GLU A 132 -7.01 -3.25 -4.27
CA GLU A 132 -7.49 -4.53 -3.75
C GLU A 132 -8.30 -5.32 -4.79
N ALA A 133 -9.17 -4.64 -5.54
CA ALA A 133 -9.96 -5.25 -6.62
C ALA A 133 -9.04 -5.67 -7.78
N HIS A 134 -8.20 -4.76 -8.25
CA HIS A 134 -7.25 -4.97 -9.35
C HIS A 134 -6.37 -6.21 -9.14
N MET A 135 -5.79 -6.34 -7.94
CA MET A 135 -4.94 -7.47 -7.60
C MET A 135 -5.73 -8.78 -7.41
N GLY A 136 -7.02 -8.70 -7.06
CA GLY A 136 -7.91 -9.87 -7.04
C GLY A 136 -8.18 -10.42 -8.45
N ASP A 137 -8.34 -9.52 -9.42
CA ASP A 137 -8.50 -9.89 -10.82
C ASP A 137 -7.20 -10.49 -11.37
N LEU A 138 -6.04 -9.89 -11.06
CA LEU A 138 -4.74 -10.44 -11.47
C LEU A 138 -4.48 -11.82 -10.86
N ALA A 139 -4.78 -12.00 -9.57
CA ALA A 139 -4.66 -13.31 -8.92
C ALA A 139 -5.55 -14.36 -9.61
N THR A 140 -6.76 -13.98 -10.02
CA THR A 140 -7.68 -14.87 -10.75
C THR A 140 -7.16 -15.22 -12.15
N ALA A 141 -6.64 -14.24 -12.89
CA ALA A 141 -6.03 -14.46 -14.19
C ALA A 141 -4.81 -15.40 -14.08
N ALA A 142 -3.95 -15.15 -13.09
CA ALA A 142 -2.76 -15.95 -12.83
C ALA A 142 -3.11 -17.40 -12.46
N ARG A 143 -4.10 -17.63 -11.59
CA ARG A 143 -4.59 -18.98 -11.24
C ARG A 143 -5.07 -19.76 -12.45
N ASN A 144 -5.65 -19.07 -13.43
CA ASN A 144 -6.21 -19.68 -14.63
C ASN A 144 -5.18 -19.78 -15.78
N HIS A 145 -3.94 -19.32 -15.56
CA HIS A 145 -2.89 -19.17 -16.58
C HIS A 145 -3.39 -18.35 -17.78
N ASP A 146 -4.27 -17.38 -17.52
CA ASP A 146 -4.92 -16.55 -18.53
C ASP A 146 -4.07 -15.33 -18.85
N ALA A 147 -3.10 -15.51 -19.75
CA ALA A 147 -2.20 -14.45 -20.18
C ALA A 147 -2.93 -13.28 -20.85
N ALA A 148 -4.05 -13.52 -21.53
CA ALA A 148 -4.83 -12.47 -22.17
C ALA A 148 -5.49 -11.55 -21.13
N ALA A 149 -5.96 -12.11 -20.01
CA ALA A 149 -6.46 -11.33 -18.89
C ALA A 149 -5.34 -10.71 -18.04
N ALA A 150 -4.23 -11.44 -17.81
CA ALA A 150 -3.14 -11.00 -16.94
C ALA A 150 -2.33 -9.84 -17.54
N THR A 151 -2.06 -9.85 -18.84
CA THR A 151 -1.25 -8.83 -19.54
C THR A 151 -1.72 -7.40 -19.22
N PRO A 152 -2.97 -7.00 -19.55
CA PRO A 152 -3.40 -5.63 -19.29
C PRO A 152 -3.44 -5.28 -17.79
N LEU A 153 -3.67 -6.25 -16.90
CA LEU A 153 -3.67 -6.01 -15.45
C LEU A 153 -2.26 -5.70 -14.93
N VAL A 154 -1.24 -6.38 -15.46
CA VAL A 154 0.17 -6.11 -15.12
C VAL A 154 0.59 -4.75 -15.69
N ASP A 155 0.24 -4.47 -16.95
CA ASP A 155 0.57 -3.19 -17.60
C ASP A 155 -0.07 -1.99 -16.89
N GLN A 156 -1.29 -2.16 -16.38
CA GLN A 156 -2.03 -1.10 -15.68
C GLN A 156 -1.58 -0.92 -14.22
N LEU A 157 -0.84 -1.86 -13.63
CA LEU A 157 -0.51 -1.84 -12.21
C LEU A 157 0.23 -0.54 -11.81
N ASP A 158 1.17 -0.08 -12.64
CA ASP A 158 1.87 1.20 -12.44
C ASP A 158 0.88 2.36 -12.33
N GLY A 159 -0.11 2.42 -13.24
CA GLY A 159 -1.14 3.46 -13.24
C GLY A 159 -2.01 3.43 -11.99
N VAL A 160 -2.34 2.24 -11.47
CA VAL A 160 -3.11 2.08 -10.23
C VAL A 160 -2.31 2.60 -9.03
N CYS A 161 -1.03 2.20 -8.92
CA CYS A 161 -0.12 2.66 -7.87
C CYS A 161 0.09 4.19 -7.94
N GLU A 162 0.40 4.70 -9.13
CA GLU A 162 0.67 6.12 -9.37
C GLU A 162 -0.55 6.99 -9.06
N SER A 163 -1.76 6.53 -9.39
CA SER A 163 -2.99 7.30 -9.11
C SER A 163 -3.18 7.59 -7.63
N CYS A 164 -2.83 6.65 -6.74
CA CYS A 164 -2.86 6.89 -5.29
C CYS A 164 -1.72 7.83 -4.86
N HIS A 165 -0.49 7.57 -5.35
CA HIS A 165 0.67 8.37 -4.97
C HIS A 165 0.58 9.82 -5.41
N LEU A 166 -0.07 10.12 -6.53
CA LEU A 166 -0.31 11.48 -7.01
C LEU A 166 -1.35 12.25 -6.18
N GLU A 167 -2.11 11.62 -5.30
CA GLU A 167 -2.99 12.35 -4.38
C GLU A 167 -2.33 12.57 -3.02
N PHE A 168 -1.59 11.58 -2.52
CA PHE A 168 -1.13 11.58 -1.12
C PHE A 168 0.38 11.76 -0.93
N TRP A 169 1.19 11.29 -1.88
CA TRP A 169 2.65 11.36 -1.77
C TRP A 169 3.22 12.57 -2.51
N TYR A 170 2.75 12.80 -3.74
CA TYR A 170 3.28 13.79 -4.68
C TYR A 170 2.20 14.63 -5.39
N PRO A 171 1.22 15.23 -4.68
CA PRO A 171 0.16 16.01 -5.32
C PRO A 171 0.66 17.18 -6.14
N GLU A 172 1.83 17.72 -5.82
CA GLU A 172 2.45 18.81 -6.58
C GLU A 172 2.91 18.36 -7.98
N GLN A 173 3.11 17.06 -8.20
CA GLN A 173 3.54 16.50 -9.48
C GLN A 173 2.37 16.14 -10.40
N LYS A 174 1.14 16.03 -9.86
CA LYS A 174 -0.05 15.58 -10.59
C LYS A 174 -0.31 16.36 -11.87
N ALA A 175 -0.28 17.69 -11.81
CA ALA A 175 -0.52 18.53 -12.98
C ALA A 175 0.53 18.33 -14.10
N VAL A 176 1.78 18.02 -13.72
CA VAL A 176 2.84 17.74 -14.70
C VAL A 176 2.59 16.38 -15.35
N VAL A 177 2.29 15.35 -14.57
CA VAL A 177 1.98 14.00 -15.05
C VAL A 177 0.77 14.01 -15.98
N GLU A 178 -0.32 14.67 -15.60
CA GLU A 178 -1.52 14.81 -16.43
C GLU A 178 -1.22 15.49 -17.78
N SER A 179 -0.40 16.54 -17.79
CA SER A 179 0.03 17.19 -19.03
C SER A 179 0.86 16.27 -19.94
N ILE A 180 1.68 15.39 -19.35
CA ILE A 180 2.49 14.43 -20.12
C ILE A 180 1.58 13.37 -20.73
N ARG A 181 0.67 12.79 -19.95
CA ARG A 181 -0.33 11.81 -20.41
C ARG A 181 -1.16 12.34 -21.57
N GLN A 182 -1.68 13.57 -21.45
CA GLN A 182 -2.43 14.23 -22.52
C GLN A 182 -1.61 14.41 -23.81
N LYS A 183 -0.31 14.68 -23.70
CA LYS A 183 0.57 14.81 -24.88
C LYS A 183 0.85 13.46 -25.56
N ASN A 184 0.90 12.39 -24.77
CA ASN A 184 1.16 11.04 -25.27
C ASN A 184 -0.09 10.35 -25.84
N GLY A 185 -1.29 10.87 -25.52
CA GLY A 185 -2.56 10.26 -25.91
C GLY A 185 -3.07 9.21 -24.90
N ASP A 186 -2.46 9.15 -23.72
CA ASP A 186 -2.77 8.22 -22.64
C ASP A 186 -3.75 8.85 -21.65
N ASP A 187 -4.91 9.33 -22.13
CA ASP A 187 -5.90 9.97 -21.27
C ASP A 187 -6.57 8.93 -20.35
N PRO A 188 -6.48 9.05 -19.01
CA PRO A 188 -7.10 8.10 -18.08
C PRO A 188 -8.64 8.11 -18.11
N THR A 189 -9.27 8.98 -18.91
CA THR A 189 -10.72 9.04 -19.11
C THR A 189 -11.22 8.38 -20.41
N THR A 190 -10.32 7.85 -21.25
CA THR A 190 -10.65 7.15 -22.51
C THR A 190 -10.26 5.69 -22.47
#